data_AF-A0A4Q7IYA1-F1
#
_entry.id   AF-A0A4Q7IYA1-F1
#
_cell.length_a   1.000
_cell.length_b   1.000
_cell.length_c   1.000
_cell.angle_alpha   90.00
_cell.angle_beta   90.00
_cell.angle_gamma   90.00
#
_symmetry.space_group_name_H-M   'P 1'
#
loop_
_entity.id
_entity.type
_entity.pdbx_description
1 polymer ?
#
loop_
_entity_poly.entity_id
_entity_poly.type
_entity_poly.pdbx_seq_one_letter_code
_entity_poly.pdbx_strand_id
1 'polypeptide(L)'
;MTLTPRISIATMMTVLPLKGKIFFKKSADGYFTTSDIGPKITIVVKDPADVEQMLTEFNYVIDEHSVDEHQNELIQYTDLTLAE
;
A
#
# COMPACT_ATOMS: atom_id res chain seq x y z
N MET A 1 -12.57 -53.09 7.77
CA MET A 1 -12.29 -51.71 8.18
C MET A 1 -11.99 -50.89 6.94
N THR A 2 -12.78 -49.84 6.76
CA THR A 2 -12.79 -48.91 5.63
C THR A 2 -11.63 -47.93 5.74
N LEU A 3 -10.91 -47.68 4.66
CA LEU A 3 -10.00 -46.53 4.56
C LEU A 3 -10.26 -45.84 3.22
N THR A 4 -11.25 -44.94 3.23
CA THR A 4 -11.38 -43.92 2.19
C THR A 4 -10.21 -42.95 2.39
N PRO A 5 -9.33 -42.73 1.40
CA PRO A 5 -8.35 -41.66 1.50
C PRO A 5 -9.13 -40.34 1.49
N ARG A 6 -9.22 -39.68 2.65
CA ARG A 6 -9.55 -38.25 2.70
C ARG A 6 -8.36 -37.53 2.06
N ILE A 7 -8.49 -37.18 0.79
CA ILE A 7 -7.62 -36.20 0.15
C ILE A 7 -7.89 -34.89 0.90
N SER A 8 -7.02 -34.56 1.85
CA SER A 8 -6.95 -33.21 2.40
C SER A 8 -6.48 -32.32 1.26
N ILE A 9 -7.39 -31.55 0.69
CA ILE A 9 -7.03 -30.40 -0.14
C ILE A 9 -6.47 -29.38 0.86
N ALA A 10 -5.16 -29.36 1.03
CA ALA A 10 -4.51 -28.19 1.57
C ALA A 10 -4.70 -27.09 0.53
N THR A 11 -5.77 -26.31 0.67
CA THR A 11 -5.91 -25.05 -0.07
C THR A 11 -4.83 -24.13 0.46
N MET A 12 -3.64 -24.17 -0.15
CA MET A 12 -2.70 -23.05 -0.07
C MET A 12 -3.43 -21.87 -0.69
N MET A 13 -4.02 -21.00 0.13
CA MET A 13 -4.45 -19.69 -0.34
C MET A 13 -3.17 -18.94 -0.66
N THR A 14 -2.79 -18.89 -1.94
CA THR A 14 -1.77 -17.95 -2.40
C THR A 14 -2.34 -16.57 -2.13
N VAL A 15 -1.87 -15.90 -1.07
CA VAL A 15 -2.31 -14.55 -0.76
C VAL A 15 -1.75 -13.64 -1.85
N LEU A 16 -2.64 -13.14 -2.71
CA LEU A 16 -2.25 -12.20 -3.74
C LEU A 16 -1.90 -10.88 -3.06
N PRO A 17 -0.75 -10.27 -3.39
CA PRO A 17 -0.40 -8.99 -2.81
C PRO A 17 -1.43 -7.95 -3.24
N LEU A 18 -1.89 -7.11 -2.30
CA LEU A 18 -3.00 -6.19 -2.52
C LEU A 18 -2.49 -4.94 -3.24
N LYS A 19 -3.09 -4.61 -4.39
CA LYS A 19 -2.78 -3.36 -5.08
C LYS A 19 -3.65 -2.23 -4.55
N GLY A 20 -3.03 -1.10 -4.27
CA GLY A 20 -3.69 0.11 -3.79
C GLY A 20 -3.21 1.36 -4.52
N LYS A 21 -3.90 2.47 -4.26
CA LYS A 21 -3.52 3.81 -4.69
C LYS A 21 -3.62 4.75 -3.50
N ILE A 22 -2.62 5.61 -3.34
CA ILE A 22 -2.60 6.65 -2.31
C ILE A 22 -2.45 7.98 -3.01
N PHE A 23 -3.32 8.92 -2.65
CA PHE A 23 -3.23 10.30 -3.10
C PHE A 23 -2.70 11.19 -1.98
N PHE A 24 -1.60 11.87 -2.25
CA PHE A 24 -1.01 12.88 -1.39
C PHE A 24 -1.34 14.27 -1.93
N LYS A 25 -2.15 15.00 -1.18
CA LYS A 25 -2.49 16.38 -1.49
C LYS A 25 -1.41 17.31 -0.94
N LYS A 26 -0.84 18.17 -1.78
CA LYS A 26 0.07 19.22 -1.35
C LYS A 26 -0.71 20.41 -0.79
N SER A 27 -0.39 20.80 0.44
CA SER A 27 -0.97 21.97 1.10
C SER A 27 -0.26 23.25 0.66
N ALA A 28 -0.91 24.40 0.89
CA ALA A 28 -0.32 25.71 0.60
C ALA A 28 0.99 25.96 1.37
N ASP A 29 1.14 25.33 2.54
CA ASP A 29 2.31 25.41 3.39
C ASP A 29 3.43 24.44 2.96
N GLY A 30 3.23 23.69 1.86
CA GLY A 30 4.21 22.79 1.27
C GLY A 30 4.22 21.36 1.84
N TYR A 31 3.25 20.99 2.67
CA TYR A 31 3.14 19.64 3.24
C TYR A 31 2.31 18.70 2.37
N PHE A 32 2.66 17.43 2.33
CA PHE A 32 1.89 16.36 1.71
C PHE A 32 0.97 15.71 2.73
N THR A 33 -0.31 15.59 2.39
CA THR A 33 -1.32 15.01 3.27
C THR A 33 -2.11 13.91 2.59
N THR A 34 -2.33 12.79 3.29
CA THR A 34 -3.19 11.69 2.80
C THR A 34 -3.99 11.07 3.94
N SER A 35 -5.14 10.49 3.59
CA SER A 35 -6.01 9.69 4.46
C SER A 35 -6.30 8.30 3.90
N ASP A 36 -5.63 7.91 2.82
CA ASP A 36 -5.91 6.66 2.11
C ASP A 36 -5.25 5.45 2.78
N ILE A 37 -4.25 5.69 3.64
CA ILE A 37 -3.53 4.66 4.40
C ILE A 37 -4.30 4.36 5.70
N GLY A 38 -5.34 3.55 5.58
CA GLY A 38 -6.09 2.98 6.70
C GLY A 38 -7.14 3.90 7.34
N PRO A 39 -8.08 3.34 8.12
CA PRO A 39 -9.17 4.12 8.70
C PRO A 39 -8.63 5.07 9.77
N LYS A 40 -8.68 6.39 9.47
CA LYS A 40 -8.47 7.53 10.39
C LYS A 40 -7.02 7.92 10.69
N ILE A 41 -6.05 7.56 9.86
CA ILE A 41 -4.69 8.11 9.97
C ILE A 41 -4.54 9.21 8.92
N THR A 42 -4.42 10.46 9.37
CA THR A 42 -3.99 11.56 8.51
C THR A 42 -2.48 11.62 8.60
N ILE A 43 -1.81 11.33 7.49
CA ILE A 43 -0.36 11.40 7.39
C ILE A 43 -0.01 12.79 6.85
N VAL A 44 0.96 13.45 7.47
CA VAL A 44 1.46 14.76 7.07
C VAL A 44 2.98 14.69 6.96
N VAL A 45 3.51 14.89 5.76
CA VAL A 45 4.94 14.81 5.45
C VAL A 45 5.42 16.09 4.78
N LYS A 46 6.68 16.46 5.00
CA LYS A 46 7.23 17.74 4.51
C LYS A 46 8.08 17.57 3.25
N ASP A 47 8.74 16.42 3.10
CA ASP A 47 9.58 16.09 1.95
C ASP A 47 8.96 14.91 1.17
N PRO A 48 8.95 14.93 -0.17
CA PRO A 48 8.59 13.76 -0.98
C PRO A 48 9.43 12.52 -0.66
N ALA A 49 10.70 12.68 -0.29
CA ALA A 49 11.55 11.55 0.08
C ALA A 49 11.04 10.82 1.33
N ASP A 50 10.40 11.55 2.25
CA ASP A 50 9.79 10.97 3.44
C ASP A 50 8.56 10.12 3.10
N VAL A 51 7.85 10.44 2.01
CA VAL A 51 6.71 9.65 1.52
C VAL A 51 7.18 8.27 1.08
N GLU A 52 8.20 8.20 0.23
CA GLU A 52 8.72 6.92 -0.28
C GLU A 52 9.31 6.06 0.85
N GLN A 53 10.05 6.68 1.78
CA GLN A 53 10.57 5.98 2.95
C GLN A 53 9.45 5.41 3.81
N MET A 54 8.43 6.20 4.11
CA MET A 54 7.29 5.77 4.92
C MET A 54 6.54 4.60 4.25
N LEU A 55 6.30 4.66 2.94
CA LEU A 55 5.65 3.56 2.21
C LEU A 55 6.49 2.27 2.26
N THR A 56 7.81 2.40 2.15
CA THR A 56 8.73 1.28 2.33
C THR A 56 8.64 0.68 3.73
N GLU A 57 8.56 1.52 4.78
CA GLU A 57 8.37 1.08 6.17
C GLU A 57 7.04 0.35 6.39
N PHE A 58 6.01 0.66 5.59
CA PHE A 58 4.73 -0.07 5.58
C PHE A 58 4.74 -1.34 4.71
N ASN A 59 5.90 -1.79 4.21
CA ASN A 59 6.02 -2.91 3.28
C ASN A 59 5.22 -2.72 1.97
N TYR A 60 5.10 -1.47 1.51
CA TYR A 60 4.49 -1.15 0.23
C TYR A 60 5.58 -1.00 -0.85
N VAL A 61 5.43 -1.73 -1.95
CA VAL A 61 6.26 -1.55 -3.14
C VAL A 61 5.59 -0.53 -4.04
N ILE A 62 6.30 0.55 -4.37
CA ILE A 62 5.82 1.58 -5.30
C ILE A 62 5.89 1.02 -6.72
N ASP A 63 4.73 0.84 -7.35
CA ASP A 63 4.61 0.39 -8.74
C ASP A 63 4.71 1.57 -9.71
N GLU A 64 4.08 2.70 -9.37
CA GLU A 64 4.02 3.89 -10.20
C GLU A 64 3.91 5.14 -9.32
N HIS A 65 4.66 6.19 -9.66
CA HIS A 65 4.58 7.49 -9.01
C HIS A 65 4.35 8.56 -10.09
N SER A 66 3.26 9.30 -9.98
CA SER A 66 2.91 10.41 -10.87
C SER A 66 2.61 11.68 -10.09
N VAL A 67 2.91 12.84 -10.69
CA VAL A 67 2.70 14.17 -10.10
C VAL A 67 1.81 14.99 -11.03
N ASP A 68 0.78 15.63 -10.49
CA ASP A 68 -0.15 16.45 -11.28
C ASP A 68 0.32 17.92 -11.45
N GLU A 69 -0.45 18.70 -12.22
CA GLU A 69 -0.18 20.14 -12.46
C GLU A 69 -0.21 20.99 -11.18
N HIS A 70 -0.83 20.49 -10.12
CA HIS A 70 -0.92 21.12 -8.80
C HIS A 70 0.13 20.59 -7.82
N GLN A 71 1.09 19.79 -8.28
CA GLN A 71 2.14 19.16 -7.47
C GLN A 71 1.59 18.19 -6.41
N ASN A 72 0.40 17.62 -6.61
CA ASN A 72 -0.07 16.50 -5.82
C ASN A 72 0.57 15.21 -6.32
N GLU A 73 0.81 14.27 -5.42
CA GLU A 73 1.44 12.99 -5.75
C GLU A 73 0.40 11.88 -5.70
N LEU A 74 0.36 11.08 -6.76
CA LEU A 74 -0.43 9.85 -6.84
C LEU A 74 0.53 8.67 -6.94
N ILE A 75 0.46 7.79 -5.94
CA ILE A 75 1.31 6.62 -5.82
C ILE A 75 0.45 5.38 -5.94
N GLN A 76 0.79 4.51 -6.89
CA GLN A 76 0.25 3.15 -6.98
C GLN A 76 1.23 2.21 -6.30
N TYR A 77 0.71 1.32 -5.46
CA TYR A 77 1.54 0.43 -4.68
C TYR A 77 0.98 -0.98 -4.63
N THR A 78 1.88 -1.92 -4.39
CA THR A 78 1.58 -3.30 -4.06
C THR A 78 1.94 -3.53 -2.59
N ASP A 79 0.93 -3.84 -1.78
CA ASP A 79 1.04 -4.19 -0.37
C ASP A 79 1.53 -5.63 -0.23
N LEU A 80 2.72 -5.78 0.34
CA LEU A 80 3.34 -7.07 0.62
C LEU A 80 3.09 -7.57 2.05
N THR A 81 2.40 -6.82 2.90
CA THR A 81 2.14 -7.20 4.30
C THR A 81 1.39 -8.51 4.46
N LEU A 82 0.59 -8.88 3.45
CA LEU A 82 -0.18 -10.13 3.42
C LEU A 82 0.55 -11.28 2.70
N ALA A 83 1.73 -11.03 2.11
CA ALA A 83 2.51 -12.03 1.40
C ALA A 83 3.48 -12.81 2.31
N GLU A 84 3.51 -12.51 3.63
CA GLU A 84 4.26 -13.24 4.67
C GLU A 84 3.38 -14.20 5.50
#